data_AF-A0A8H9LJK1-F1
#
_entry.id   AF-A0A8H9LJK1-F1
#
_cell.length_a   1.000
_cell.length_b   1.000
_cell.length_c   1.000
_cell.angle_alpha   90.00
_cell.angle_beta   90.00
_cell.angle_gamma   90.00
#
_symmetry.space_group_name_H-M   'P 1'
#
loop_
_entity.id
_entity.type
_entity.pdbx_description
1 polymer ?
#
loop_
_entity_poly.entity_id
_entity_poly.type
_entity_poly.pdbx_seq_one_letter_code
_entity_poly.pdbx_strand_id
1 'polypeptide(L)'
;MTIDLLPGHGVRLPAPLPELRFGLSEAAVRALLDPYGALLPGGVHPAFVCGSRWALTFQLPGVTVTLSSGGGRDRENDGDSDVLENIGVSRNPNDDRPACPVGYLGIDVFGWPAHELAEALRAEGLPVPDPDHGTMRHTHLYLHRSSGRPAQPAAPGRKPRHEAPYYFDHVSLHRTAAEAAIAPQPTGTATGPHDAAFLPRRELSARPAEQPITEAVPKLGGEPCWLAEPAWPLSPDTGEPLVFIGQFPVPGEDERLAYLFLAEENGVMGGLDPESGDGVLLVQPGGRVPPFAVIGPPGTHGRTLWRRDGRHSAGGSKTDGNHADDAPTTPVEFHLDLLPLSPGADRAMDQRAAFQRYLRGEGPEVPFPDGAHVYDHLGGVPSFPTGRAGVPAPWRYLFSLSDAPDDGDPYFLNFGYGVGFGFLSPDGLEGRFSWENP
;
A
#
# COMPACT_ATOMS: atom_id res chain seq x y z
N MET A 1 -8.39 9.88 -25.77
CA MET A 1 -8.30 8.46 -25.37
C MET A 1 -6.83 8.19 -25.22
N THR A 2 -6.39 7.81 -24.03
CA THR A 2 -4.96 7.68 -23.69
C THR A 2 -4.82 6.39 -22.89
N ILE A 3 -3.71 5.68 -23.08
CA ILE A 3 -3.28 4.61 -22.18
C ILE A 3 -2.27 5.25 -21.23
N ASP A 4 -2.58 5.36 -19.94
CA ASP A 4 -1.65 5.94 -18.98
C ASP A 4 -0.94 4.82 -18.20
N LEU A 5 0.38 4.76 -18.34
CA LEU A 5 1.25 3.89 -17.57
C LEU A 5 1.54 4.57 -16.23
N LEU A 6 1.18 3.90 -15.13
CA LEU A 6 1.22 4.43 -13.78
C LEU A 6 2.28 3.68 -12.96
N PRO A 7 3.48 4.25 -12.77
CA PRO A 7 4.54 3.66 -11.94
C PRO A 7 4.02 3.17 -10.59
N GLY A 8 4.42 1.97 -10.17
CA GLY A 8 3.99 1.36 -8.90
C GLY A 8 2.52 0.92 -8.82
N HIS A 9 1.67 1.31 -9.79
CA HIS A 9 0.23 1.07 -9.72
C HIS A 9 -0.27 0.12 -10.82
N GLY A 10 0.07 0.36 -12.08
CA GLY A 10 -0.34 -0.45 -13.22
C GLY A 10 -0.62 0.37 -14.47
N VAL A 11 -1.79 0.16 -15.10
CA VAL A 11 -2.20 0.88 -16.32
C VAL A 11 -3.65 1.33 -16.25
N ARG A 12 -3.89 2.57 -16.63
CA ARG A 12 -5.22 3.10 -16.91
C ARG A 12 -5.50 3.01 -18.39
N LEU A 13 -6.50 2.21 -18.74
CA LEU A 13 -6.96 2.07 -20.12
C LEU A 13 -7.95 3.20 -20.47
N PRO A 14 -8.15 3.51 -21.76
CA PRO A 14 -9.14 4.49 -22.17
C PRO A 14 -10.55 4.09 -21.71
N ALA A 15 -11.26 5.03 -21.09
CA ALA A 15 -12.65 4.81 -20.68
C ALA A 15 -13.51 4.31 -21.86
N PRO A 16 -14.42 3.35 -21.63
CA PRO A 16 -14.86 2.83 -20.34
C PRO A 16 -14.07 1.60 -19.82
N LEU A 17 -12.92 1.25 -20.41
CA LEU A 17 -12.14 0.10 -19.95
C LEU A 17 -11.65 0.31 -18.50
N PRO A 18 -11.50 -0.78 -17.72
CA PRO A 18 -11.07 -0.68 -16.33
C PRO A 18 -9.59 -0.29 -16.24
N GLU A 19 -9.23 0.25 -15.09
CA GLU A 19 -7.84 0.34 -14.67
C GLU A 19 -7.36 -1.04 -14.22
N LEU A 20 -6.16 -1.44 -14.63
CA LEU A 20 -5.56 -2.74 -14.29
C LEU A 20 -4.34 -2.50 -13.41
N ARG A 21 -4.38 -3.05 -12.20
CA ARG A 21 -3.34 -2.85 -11.19
C ARG A 21 -2.34 -4.01 -11.20
N PHE A 22 -1.08 -3.71 -10.87
CA PHE A 22 -0.11 -4.75 -10.54
C PHE A 22 -0.63 -5.59 -9.36
N GLY A 23 -0.27 -6.87 -9.30
CA GLY A 23 -0.72 -7.79 -8.25
C GLY A 23 -2.00 -8.58 -8.58
N LEU A 24 -2.72 -8.27 -9.66
CA LEU A 24 -3.90 -9.03 -10.07
C LEU A 24 -3.52 -10.41 -10.66
N SER A 25 -4.25 -11.47 -10.31
CA SER A 25 -4.11 -12.79 -10.94
C SER A 25 -4.63 -12.80 -12.39
N GLU A 26 -4.28 -13.82 -13.19
CA GLU A 26 -4.82 -13.97 -14.55
C GLU A 26 -6.36 -13.96 -14.56
N ALA A 27 -6.96 -14.69 -13.61
CA ALA A 27 -8.40 -14.80 -13.48
C ALA A 27 -9.06 -13.44 -13.17
N ALA A 28 -8.46 -12.66 -12.27
CA ALA A 28 -8.95 -11.32 -11.94
C ALA A 28 -8.86 -10.36 -13.14
N VAL A 29 -7.73 -10.36 -13.86
CA VAL A 29 -7.57 -9.54 -15.08
C VAL A 29 -8.61 -9.91 -16.13
N ARG A 30 -8.85 -11.21 -16.36
CA ARG A 30 -9.89 -11.67 -17.30
C ARG A 30 -11.27 -11.24 -16.85
N ALA A 31 -11.62 -11.43 -15.58
CA ALA A 31 -12.92 -11.04 -15.04
C ALA A 31 -13.19 -9.53 -15.19
N LEU A 32 -12.16 -8.68 -15.04
CA LEU A 32 -12.28 -7.24 -15.24
C LEU A 32 -12.48 -6.86 -16.72
N LEU A 33 -11.85 -7.57 -17.65
CA LEU A 33 -11.91 -7.25 -19.08
C LEU A 33 -13.10 -7.90 -19.81
N ASP A 34 -13.61 -9.03 -19.32
CA ASP A 34 -14.69 -9.80 -19.96
C ASP A 34 -15.96 -8.97 -20.28
N PRO A 35 -16.45 -8.09 -19.37
CA PRO A 35 -17.61 -7.24 -19.65
C PRO A 35 -17.41 -6.28 -20.83
N TYR A 36 -16.16 -6.03 -21.21
CA TYR A 36 -15.77 -5.06 -22.24
C TYR A 36 -15.36 -5.71 -23.56
N GLY A 37 -15.62 -7.01 -23.77
CA GLY A 37 -15.20 -7.74 -24.97
C GLY A 37 -15.62 -7.08 -26.30
N ALA A 38 -16.77 -6.38 -26.34
CA ALA A 38 -17.21 -5.64 -27.52
C ALA A 38 -16.31 -4.43 -27.88
N LEU A 39 -15.56 -3.91 -26.91
CA LEU A 39 -14.64 -2.78 -27.06
C LEU A 39 -13.20 -3.20 -27.35
N LEU A 40 -12.91 -4.51 -27.29
CA LEU A 40 -11.59 -5.09 -27.52
C LEU A 40 -11.64 -5.92 -28.81
N PRO A 41 -11.29 -5.36 -29.97
CA PRO A 41 -11.27 -6.10 -31.23
C PRO A 41 -10.39 -7.35 -31.12
N GLY A 42 -10.95 -8.50 -31.48
CA GLY A 42 -10.30 -9.81 -31.30
C GLY A 42 -10.55 -10.42 -29.91
N GLY A 43 -10.77 -9.60 -28.88
CA GLY A 43 -10.91 -10.03 -27.49
C GLY A 43 -9.56 -10.15 -26.79
N VAL A 44 -9.57 -10.78 -25.62
CA VAL A 44 -8.36 -11.04 -24.81
C VAL A 44 -7.84 -12.44 -25.10
N HIS A 45 -6.62 -12.53 -25.63
CA HIS A 45 -6.00 -13.79 -26.03
C HIS A 45 -4.81 -14.15 -25.15
N PRO A 46 -4.53 -15.45 -24.94
CA PRO A 46 -3.25 -15.88 -24.40
C PRO A 46 -2.11 -15.40 -25.30
N ALA A 47 -1.03 -14.94 -24.67
CA ALA A 47 0.22 -14.57 -25.31
C ALA A 47 1.37 -15.39 -24.70
N PHE A 48 2.54 -15.31 -25.33
CA PHE A 48 3.76 -15.88 -24.76
C PHE A 48 4.73 -14.74 -24.42
N VAL A 49 5.13 -14.68 -23.14
CA VAL A 49 6.20 -13.82 -22.65
C VAL A 49 7.20 -14.71 -21.94
N CYS A 50 8.47 -14.62 -22.34
CA CYS A 50 9.53 -15.46 -21.80
C CYS A 50 9.71 -15.20 -20.29
N GLY A 51 9.60 -16.25 -19.48
CA GLY A 51 9.73 -16.18 -18.03
C GLY A 51 8.41 -15.96 -17.28
N SER A 52 7.32 -15.63 -17.96
CA SER A 52 6.00 -15.44 -17.34
C SER A 52 5.21 -16.74 -17.26
N ARG A 53 4.44 -16.94 -16.19
CA ARG A 53 3.50 -18.07 -16.02
C ARG A 53 2.27 -17.90 -16.91
N TRP A 54 1.79 -16.67 -16.98
CA TRP A 54 0.71 -16.28 -17.87
C TRP A 54 1.03 -14.97 -18.58
N ALA A 55 0.49 -14.83 -19.79
CA ALA A 55 0.45 -13.56 -20.50
C ALA A 55 -0.84 -13.46 -21.30
N LEU A 56 -1.41 -12.25 -21.34
CA LEU A 56 -2.60 -11.89 -22.07
C LEU A 56 -2.29 -10.75 -23.03
N THR A 57 -2.95 -10.72 -24.17
CA THR A 57 -2.87 -9.61 -25.11
C THR A 57 -4.24 -9.23 -25.64
N PHE A 58 -4.41 -7.95 -25.91
CA PHE A 58 -5.59 -7.40 -26.59
C PHE A 58 -5.19 -6.14 -27.36
N GLN A 59 -6.07 -5.70 -28.26
CA GLN A 59 -5.80 -4.56 -29.12
C GLN A 59 -6.63 -3.34 -28.72
N LEU A 60 -5.99 -2.17 -28.81
CA LEU A 60 -6.62 -0.86 -28.83
C LEU A 60 -6.24 -0.18 -30.16
N PRO A 61 -6.90 0.93 -30.56
CA PRO A 61 -6.57 1.59 -31.83
C PRO A 61 -5.07 1.84 -32.00
N GLY A 62 -4.46 1.24 -33.02
CA GLY A 62 -3.06 1.36 -33.41
C GLY A 62 -2.02 0.79 -32.42
N VAL A 63 -2.45 0.11 -31.35
CA VAL A 63 -1.53 -0.47 -30.35
C VAL A 63 -1.98 -1.85 -29.86
N THR A 64 -1.02 -2.68 -29.49
CA THR A 64 -1.21 -3.94 -28.81
C THR A 64 -0.77 -3.79 -27.36
N VAL A 65 -1.65 -4.15 -26.43
CA VAL A 65 -1.36 -4.23 -24.99
C VAL A 65 -1.07 -5.68 -24.63
N THR A 66 0.00 -5.90 -23.89
CA THR A 66 0.42 -7.21 -23.37
C THR A 66 0.55 -7.12 -21.86
N LEU A 67 -0.15 -7.98 -21.14
CA LEU A 67 -0.10 -8.11 -19.69
C LEU A 67 0.55 -9.44 -19.37
N SER A 68 1.48 -9.50 -18.42
CA SER A 68 2.07 -10.78 -18.04
C SER A 68 2.47 -10.83 -16.58
N SER A 69 2.54 -12.05 -16.04
CA SER A 69 3.16 -12.28 -14.75
C SER A 69 4.69 -12.13 -14.79
N GLY A 70 5.32 -12.08 -13.63
CA GLY A 70 6.76 -11.84 -13.46
C GLY A 70 7.64 -12.61 -14.45
N GLY A 71 8.53 -11.90 -15.14
CA GLY A 71 9.36 -12.41 -16.24
C GLY A 71 10.57 -11.52 -16.50
N GLY A 72 11.32 -11.19 -15.44
CA GLY A 72 12.62 -10.51 -15.56
C GLY A 72 13.74 -11.53 -15.74
N ARG A 73 14.74 -11.23 -16.59
CA ARG A 73 15.89 -12.12 -16.85
C ARG A 73 16.88 -12.24 -15.68
N ASP A 74 16.52 -11.79 -14.49
CA ASP A 74 17.34 -11.93 -13.30
C ASP A 74 17.13 -13.34 -12.73
N ARG A 75 17.97 -14.25 -13.24
CA ARG A 75 18.02 -15.70 -12.98
C ARG A 75 18.08 -16.14 -11.51
N GLU A 76 18.12 -15.22 -10.55
CA GLU A 76 18.20 -15.55 -9.12
C GLU A 76 16.83 -15.67 -8.44
N ASN A 77 15.75 -15.17 -9.05
CA ASN A 77 14.37 -15.38 -8.60
C ASN A 77 13.53 -15.95 -9.76
N ASP A 78 13.67 -17.26 -9.99
CA ASP A 78 12.97 -17.98 -11.04
C ASP A 78 11.44 -18.00 -10.73
N GLY A 79 10.66 -17.23 -11.50
CA GLY A 79 9.35 -17.62 -12.04
C GLY A 79 8.16 -17.97 -11.13
N ASP A 80 8.12 -17.59 -9.85
CA ASP A 80 7.00 -18.01 -8.96
C ASP A 80 5.83 -17.02 -8.84
N SER A 81 5.89 -15.87 -9.51
CA SER A 81 4.80 -14.89 -9.46
C SER A 81 3.66 -15.26 -10.42
N ASP A 82 2.46 -15.48 -9.86
CA ASP A 82 1.21 -15.69 -10.60
C ASP A 82 0.37 -14.41 -10.75
N VAL A 83 0.94 -13.26 -10.40
CA VAL A 83 0.27 -11.96 -10.44
C VAL A 83 0.82 -11.06 -11.55
N LEU A 84 0.04 -10.07 -11.98
CA LEU A 84 0.41 -9.09 -13.00
C LEU A 84 1.60 -8.26 -12.52
N GLU A 85 2.69 -8.32 -13.27
CA GLU A 85 3.94 -7.60 -12.96
C GLU A 85 4.53 -6.85 -14.15
N ASN A 86 4.04 -7.10 -15.35
CA ASN A 86 4.57 -6.46 -16.55
C ASN A 86 3.42 -6.04 -17.48
N ILE A 87 3.48 -4.78 -17.91
CA ILE A 87 2.55 -4.19 -18.85
C ILE A 87 3.37 -3.68 -20.03
N GLY A 88 3.26 -4.35 -21.16
CA GLY A 88 3.82 -3.92 -22.44
C GLY A 88 2.77 -3.24 -23.30
N VAL A 89 3.13 -2.14 -23.94
CA VAL A 89 2.35 -1.52 -25.02
C VAL A 89 3.27 -1.39 -26.22
N SER A 90 2.78 -1.80 -27.38
CA SER A 90 3.53 -1.69 -28.63
C SER A 90 2.66 -1.13 -29.74
N ARG A 91 3.25 -0.34 -30.65
CA ARG A 91 2.56 0.05 -31.87
C ARG A 91 2.24 -1.20 -32.68
N ASN A 92 1.01 -1.28 -33.18
CA ASN A 92 0.61 -2.37 -34.07
C ASN A 92 0.80 -1.91 -35.52
N PRO A 93 1.86 -2.36 -36.23
CA PRO A 93 2.11 -1.93 -37.60
C PRO A 93 1.07 -2.43 -38.60
N ASN A 94 0.22 -3.38 -38.20
CA ASN A 94 -0.85 -3.94 -39.04
C ASN A 94 -2.21 -3.27 -38.79
N ASP A 95 -2.25 -2.22 -37.96
CA ASP A 95 -3.47 -1.46 -37.68
C ASP A 95 -3.34 -0.04 -38.23
N ASP A 96 -4.14 0.28 -39.25
CA ASP A 96 -4.14 1.57 -39.93
C ASP A 96 -4.81 2.68 -39.12
N ARG A 97 -5.41 2.37 -37.96
CA ARG A 97 -6.03 3.36 -37.08
C ARG A 97 -4.95 4.20 -36.38
N PRO A 98 -5.21 5.49 -36.09
CA PRO A 98 -4.32 6.29 -35.26
C PRO A 98 -4.07 5.61 -33.91
N ALA A 99 -2.79 5.42 -33.58
CA ALA A 99 -2.39 4.83 -32.32
C ALA A 99 -2.91 5.67 -31.15
N CYS A 100 -3.51 5.00 -30.17
CA CYS A 100 -3.81 5.59 -28.89
C CYS A 100 -2.50 6.13 -28.28
N PRO A 101 -2.43 7.41 -27.89
CA PRO A 101 -1.27 7.94 -27.17
C PRO A 101 -1.02 7.13 -25.90
N VAL A 102 0.26 6.93 -25.59
CA VAL A 102 0.69 6.15 -24.43
C VAL A 102 1.38 7.08 -23.45
N GLY A 103 0.63 7.54 -22.45
CA GLY A 103 1.09 8.45 -21.43
C GLY A 103 1.97 7.75 -20.40
N TYR A 104 3.05 8.42 -20.00
CA TYR A 104 3.83 8.10 -18.81
C TYR A 104 4.26 9.42 -18.17
N LEU A 105 3.87 9.65 -16.91
CA LEU A 105 3.93 10.97 -16.27
C LEU A 105 3.35 12.11 -17.13
N GLY A 106 2.24 11.84 -17.83
CA GLY A 106 1.60 12.81 -18.72
C GLY A 106 2.29 13.05 -20.06
N ILE A 107 3.41 12.37 -20.34
CA ILE A 107 4.15 12.47 -21.60
C ILE A 107 3.79 11.29 -22.51
N ASP A 108 3.41 11.55 -23.76
CA ASP A 108 3.16 10.50 -24.77
C ASP A 108 4.49 9.87 -25.23
N VAL A 109 4.83 8.69 -24.72
CA VAL A 109 6.14 8.05 -24.97
C VAL A 109 6.36 7.61 -26.42
N PHE A 110 5.29 7.58 -27.23
CA PHE A 110 5.36 7.28 -28.66
C PHE A 110 5.21 8.52 -29.55
N GLY A 111 4.91 9.69 -28.98
CA GLY A 111 4.67 10.92 -29.71
C GLY A 111 5.94 11.72 -30.06
N TRP A 112 7.06 11.41 -29.42
CA TRP A 112 8.28 12.23 -29.46
C TRP A 112 9.50 11.46 -29.98
N PRO A 113 10.44 12.11 -30.67
CA PRO A 113 11.76 11.54 -30.95
C PRO A 113 12.45 11.10 -29.65
N ALA A 114 13.18 9.99 -29.67
CA ALA A 114 13.73 9.36 -28.47
C ALA A 114 14.59 10.29 -27.59
N HIS A 115 15.36 11.20 -28.20
CA HIS A 115 16.18 12.16 -27.48
C HIS A 115 15.35 13.27 -26.81
N GLU A 116 14.36 13.82 -27.51
CA GLU A 116 13.42 14.82 -26.95
C GLU A 116 12.57 14.19 -25.83
N LEU A 117 12.18 12.91 -25.99
CA LEU A 117 11.50 12.17 -24.94
C LEU A 117 12.37 12.04 -23.69
N ALA A 118 13.65 11.69 -23.85
CA ALA A 118 14.58 11.59 -22.72
C ALA A 118 14.76 12.94 -22.00
N GLU A 119 14.82 14.04 -22.75
CA GLU A 119 14.85 15.39 -22.18
C GLU A 119 13.57 15.74 -21.42
N ALA A 120 12.39 15.43 -21.99
CA ALA A 120 11.10 15.65 -21.35
C ALA A 120 10.97 14.85 -20.04
N LEU A 121 11.37 13.58 -20.04
CA LEU A 121 11.36 12.75 -18.82
C LEU A 121 12.31 13.27 -17.74
N ARG A 122 13.48 13.81 -18.12
CA ARG A 122 14.39 14.48 -17.17
C ARG A 122 13.83 15.76 -16.61
N ALA A 123 13.09 16.53 -17.41
CA ALA A 123 12.41 17.74 -16.94
C ALA A 123 11.35 17.42 -15.88
N GLU A 124 10.72 16.25 -15.96
CA GLU A 124 9.82 15.69 -14.93
C GLU A 124 10.56 15.03 -13.75
N GLY A 125 11.89 15.17 -13.67
CA GLY A 125 12.69 14.71 -12.53
C GLY A 125 13.16 13.25 -12.61
N LEU A 126 12.95 12.54 -13.73
CA LEU A 126 13.46 11.18 -13.91
C LEU A 126 14.88 11.17 -14.46
N PRO A 127 15.87 10.59 -13.76
CA PRO A 127 17.24 10.50 -14.26
C PRO A 127 17.38 9.36 -15.29
N VAL A 128 16.69 9.49 -16.42
CA VAL A 128 16.77 8.55 -17.55
C VAL A 128 18.11 8.68 -18.29
N PRO A 129 18.75 7.58 -18.71
CA PRO A 129 19.95 7.63 -19.52
C PRO A 129 19.63 8.17 -20.92
N ASP A 130 20.67 8.57 -21.66
CA ASP A 130 20.48 8.83 -23.09
C ASP A 130 20.07 7.53 -23.80
N PRO A 131 19.16 7.59 -24.78
CA PRO A 131 18.68 6.40 -25.44
C PRO A 131 19.78 5.82 -26.34
N ASP A 132 20.24 4.62 -26.03
CA ASP A 132 21.36 3.95 -26.69
C ASP A 132 20.87 2.73 -27.49
N HIS A 133 21.38 2.59 -28.71
CA HIS A 133 21.06 1.50 -29.63
C HIS A 133 19.56 1.20 -29.81
N GLY A 134 18.71 2.22 -29.73
CA GLY A 134 17.25 2.06 -29.87
C GLY A 134 16.55 1.60 -28.60
N THR A 135 17.20 1.68 -27.45
CA THR A 135 16.64 1.29 -26.15
C THR A 135 16.87 2.37 -25.10
N MET A 136 15.96 2.47 -24.14
CA MET A 136 16.12 3.30 -22.95
C MET A 136 15.50 2.57 -21.77
N ARG A 137 16.24 2.46 -20.67
CA ARG A 137 15.78 1.77 -19.45
C ARG A 137 16.01 2.66 -18.24
N HIS A 138 15.00 2.77 -17.39
CA HIS A 138 15.11 3.43 -16.10
C HIS A 138 14.16 2.79 -15.10
N THR A 139 14.70 2.17 -14.06
CA THR A 139 13.93 1.57 -12.96
C THR A 139 12.84 0.60 -13.47
N HIS A 140 11.58 1.04 -13.53
CA HIS A 140 10.40 0.30 -13.98
C HIS A 140 10.08 0.48 -15.47
N LEU A 141 10.66 1.49 -16.13
CA LEU A 141 10.38 1.83 -17.52
C LEU A 141 11.42 1.21 -18.46
N TYR A 142 10.95 0.50 -19.48
CA TYR A 142 11.78 0.04 -20.59
C TYR A 142 11.13 0.44 -21.91
N LEU A 143 11.87 1.18 -22.73
CA LEU A 143 11.47 1.64 -24.05
C LEU A 143 12.39 1.01 -25.08
N HIS A 144 11.83 0.52 -26.17
CA HIS A 144 12.63 0.04 -27.30
C HIS A 144 11.94 0.30 -28.64
N ARG A 145 12.75 0.29 -29.69
CA ARG A 145 12.28 0.28 -31.08
C ARG A 145 12.46 -1.11 -31.68
N SER A 146 11.48 -1.56 -32.48
CA SER A 146 11.38 -2.89 -33.05
C SER A 146 11.93 -2.96 -34.49
N SER A 147 12.44 -1.87 -35.06
CA SER A 147 12.86 -1.82 -36.47
C SER A 147 14.31 -2.26 -36.73
N GLY A 148 14.44 -3.45 -37.33
CA GLY A 148 15.21 -3.73 -38.56
C GLY A 148 16.74 -3.60 -38.54
N ARG A 149 17.43 -4.70 -38.18
CA ARG A 149 18.87 -5.01 -38.40
C ARG A 149 19.85 -3.98 -37.79
N PRO A 150 20.76 -4.37 -36.87
CA PRO A 150 21.76 -3.44 -36.35
C PRO A 150 22.56 -2.84 -37.51
N ALA A 151 22.77 -1.52 -37.46
CA ALA A 151 23.71 -0.86 -38.35
C ALA A 151 25.03 -1.62 -38.27
N GLN A 152 25.45 -2.19 -39.40
CA GLN A 152 26.69 -2.94 -39.53
C GLN A 152 27.82 -2.11 -38.92
N PRO A 153 28.67 -2.67 -38.03
CA PRO A 153 29.71 -1.91 -37.37
C PRO A 153 30.54 -1.16 -38.42
N ALA A 154 30.65 0.15 -38.23
CA ALA A 154 31.43 0.98 -39.14
C ALA A 154 32.86 0.43 -39.20
N ALA A 155 33.38 0.27 -40.42
CA ALA A 155 34.77 -0.08 -40.63
C ALA A 155 35.67 0.87 -39.81
N PRO A 156 36.75 0.37 -39.19
CA PRO A 156 37.59 1.16 -38.30
C PRO A 156 38.13 2.39 -39.05
N GLY A 157 37.77 3.60 -38.57
CA GLY A 157 38.26 4.87 -39.11
C GLY A 157 37.20 5.92 -39.47
N ARG A 158 35.89 5.65 -39.33
CA ARG A 158 34.85 6.69 -39.51
C ARG A 158 34.41 7.29 -38.17
N LYS A 159 34.38 8.63 -38.11
CA LYS A 159 33.80 9.40 -36.99
C LYS A 159 32.38 8.89 -36.68
N PRO A 160 31.95 8.88 -35.40
CA PRO A 160 30.59 8.47 -35.04
C PRO A 160 29.60 9.34 -35.83
N ARG A 161 28.77 8.69 -36.65
CA ARG A 161 27.62 9.36 -37.27
C ARG A 161 26.60 9.55 -36.14
N HIS A 162 26.14 10.79 -35.94
CA HIS A 162 24.91 11.03 -35.18
C HIS A 162 23.82 10.11 -35.75
N GLU A 163 23.23 9.29 -34.89
CA GLU A 163 22.08 8.47 -35.26
C GLU A 163 20.93 9.40 -35.65
N ALA A 164 20.21 9.08 -36.73
CA ALA A 164 19.05 9.86 -37.13
C ALA A 164 17.96 9.79 -36.04
N PRO A 165 17.12 10.82 -35.89
CA PRO A 165 16.00 10.79 -34.95
C PRO A 165 15.15 9.54 -35.18
N TYR A 166 14.86 8.82 -34.12
CA TYR A 166 13.98 7.65 -34.14
C TYR A 166 12.96 7.75 -33.01
N TYR A 167 11.90 6.94 -33.13
CA TYR A 167 10.84 6.84 -32.15
C TYR A 167 10.86 5.46 -31.52
N PHE A 168 10.43 5.37 -30.26
CA PHE A 168 10.12 4.08 -29.66
C PHE A 168 8.79 3.57 -30.24
N ASP A 169 8.69 2.27 -30.40
CA ASP A 169 7.46 1.59 -30.82
C ASP A 169 7.00 0.54 -29.81
N HIS A 170 7.75 0.38 -28.72
CA HIS A 170 7.41 -0.44 -27.58
C HIS A 170 7.81 0.24 -26.28
N VAL A 171 6.93 0.14 -25.29
CA VAL A 171 7.18 0.49 -23.89
C VAL A 171 6.73 -0.68 -23.02
N SER A 172 7.50 -1.01 -22.00
CA SER A 172 7.08 -1.88 -20.91
C SER A 172 7.26 -1.19 -19.56
N LEU A 173 6.24 -1.33 -18.73
CA LEU A 173 6.24 -0.94 -17.33
C LEU A 173 6.30 -2.21 -16.48
N HIS A 174 7.36 -2.33 -15.69
CA HIS A 174 7.59 -3.45 -14.80
C HIS A 174 7.31 -3.07 -13.36
N ARG A 175 6.67 -3.97 -12.62
CA ARG A 175 6.72 -3.98 -11.16
C ARG A 175 8.14 -4.32 -10.75
N THR A 176 8.79 -3.43 -10.02
CA THR A 176 10.13 -3.70 -9.47
C THR A 176 10.05 -4.67 -8.29
N ALA A 177 11.15 -5.34 -7.93
CA ALA A 177 11.18 -6.16 -6.69
C ALA A 177 10.89 -5.32 -5.42
N ALA A 178 11.22 -4.02 -5.43
CA ALA A 178 10.86 -3.08 -4.37
C ALA A 178 9.35 -2.77 -4.34
N GLU A 179 8.67 -2.86 -5.48
CA GLU A 179 7.21 -2.71 -5.64
C GLU A 179 6.44 -4.03 -5.42
N ALA A 180 7.06 -5.17 -5.72
CA ALA A 180 6.62 -6.50 -5.28
C ALA A 180 6.54 -6.57 -3.74
N ALA A 181 7.43 -5.84 -3.08
CA ALA A 181 7.47 -5.70 -1.64
C ALA A 181 6.47 -4.67 -1.04
N ILE A 182 5.67 -3.91 -1.83
CA ILE A 182 4.84 -2.78 -1.32
C ILE A 182 3.89 -3.19 -0.19
N ALA A 183 3.14 -4.25 -0.38
CA ALA A 183 2.23 -4.76 0.63
C ALA A 183 2.97 -5.82 1.48
N PRO A 184 2.95 -5.70 2.81
CA PRO A 184 3.52 -6.74 3.66
C PRO A 184 2.86 -8.09 3.35
N GLN A 185 3.64 -9.15 3.40
CA GLN A 185 3.23 -10.52 3.09
C GLN A 185 3.46 -11.42 4.31
N PRO A 186 2.60 -12.44 4.53
CA PRO A 186 2.82 -13.42 5.58
C PRO A 186 4.19 -14.11 5.44
N THR A 187 4.95 -14.16 6.52
CA THR A 187 6.25 -14.84 6.53
C THR A 187 6.13 -16.35 6.67
N GLY A 188 5.00 -16.84 7.18
CA GLY A 188 4.74 -18.26 7.46
C GLY A 188 5.54 -18.84 8.65
N THR A 189 6.43 -18.05 9.25
CA THR A 189 7.37 -18.51 10.29
C THR A 189 7.08 -17.94 11.67
N ALA A 190 6.23 -16.92 11.78
CA ALA A 190 5.87 -16.32 13.06
C ALA A 190 5.08 -17.28 13.97
N THR A 191 5.60 -17.46 15.17
CA THR A 191 5.07 -18.33 16.23
C THR A 191 4.35 -17.57 17.33
N GLY A 192 4.57 -16.27 17.43
CA GLY A 192 3.91 -15.42 18.42
C GLY A 192 4.07 -13.92 18.13
N PRO A 193 3.69 -13.07 19.11
CA PRO A 193 3.48 -11.65 18.88
C PRO A 193 4.78 -10.85 18.79
N HIS A 194 5.92 -11.46 19.10
CA HIS A 194 7.24 -10.84 19.00
C HIS A 194 7.95 -11.13 17.67
N ASP A 195 7.38 -12.01 16.84
CA ASP A 195 7.95 -12.37 15.55
C ASP A 195 7.43 -11.45 14.44
N ALA A 196 8.24 -11.25 13.39
CA ALA A 196 7.75 -10.63 12.16
C ALA A 196 6.80 -11.59 11.43
N ALA A 197 5.50 -11.42 11.64
CA ALA A 197 4.47 -12.15 10.93
C ALA A 197 4.29 -11.69 9.48
N PHE A 198 4.58 -10.40 9.22
CA PHE A 198 4.40 -9.78 7.91
C PHE A 198 5.61 -8.94 7.53
N LEU A 199 6.11 -9.10 6.30
CA LEU A 199 7.26 -8.35 5.78
C LEU A 199 7.04 -7.86 4.35
N PRO A 200 7.66 -6.73 3.94
CA PRO A 200 8.52 -5.86 4.76
C PRO A 200 7.73 -4.99 5.74
N ARG A 201 8.42 -4.29 6.65
CA ARG A 201 7.82 -3.22 7.47
C ARG A 201 7.46 -2.03 6.57
N ARG A 202 6.31 -1.40 6.82
CA ARG A 202 5.85 -0.19 6.13
C ARG A 202 5.49 0.90 7.12
N GLU A 203 5.98 2.10 6.88
CA GLU A 203 5.60 3.29 7.65
C GLU A 203 4.20 3.70 7.24
N LEU A 204 3.36 4.05 8.21
CA LEU A 204 2.03 4.57 7.96
C LEU A 204 2.09 6.09 8.03
N SER A 205 1.87 6.75 6.89
CA SER A 205 1.87 8.20 6.80
C SER A 205 0.44 8.72 6.60
N ALA A 206 -0.05 9.50 7.56
CA ALA A 206 -1.40 10.07 7.50
C ALA A 206 -1.43 11.32 6.62
N ARG A 207 -2.33 11.33 5.63
CA ARG A 207 -2.57 12.47 4.74
C ARG A 207 -4.06 12.82 4.73
N PRO A 208 -4.45 14.08 5.03
CA PRO A 208 -5.85 14.48 5.07
C PRO A 208 -6.60 14.13 3.78
N ALA A 209 -7.83 13.66 3.92
CA ALA A 209 -8.73 13.43 2.79
C ALA A 209 -9.51 14.70 2.46
N GLU A 210 -9.57 15.06 1.17
CA GLU A 210 -10.38 16.20 0.70
C GLU A 210 -11.85 15.81 0.47
N GLN A 211 -12.11 14.52 0.29
CA GLN A 211 -13.43 13.93 0.07
C GLN A 211 -13.56 12.63 0.86
N PRO A 212 -14.78 12.19 1.19
CA PRO A 212 -14.99 10.94 1.91
C PRO A 212 -14.34 9.74 1.20
N ILE A 213 -13.56 8.95 1.93
CA ILE A 213 -12.89 7.78 1.37
C ILE A 213 -13.88 6.61 1.34
N THR A 214 -14.37 6.30 0.15
CA THR A 214 -15.33 5.20 -0.08
C THR A 214 -14.68 3.92 -0.59
N GLU A 215 -13.37 3.94 -0.83
CA GLU A 215 -12.60 2.81 -1.34
C GLU A 215 -12.06 1.93 -0.19
N ALA A 216 -11.80 0.65 -0.50
CA ALA A 216 -11.21 -0.32 0.41
C ALA A 216 -9.70 -0.11 0.59
N VAL A 217 -9.32 1.09 1.06
CA VAL A 217 -7.93 1.50 1.24
C VAL A 217 -7.60 1.75 2.71
N PRO A 218 -6.34 1.67 3.13
CA PRO A 218 -5.92 2.02 4.48
C PRO A 218 -6.28 3.47 4.81
N LYS A 219 -6.89 3.71 5.97
CA LYS A 219 -7.28 5.07 6.40
C LYS A 219 -7.48 5.18 7.92
N LEU A 220 -7.49 6.43 8.38
CA LEU A 220 -7.97 6.81 9.72
C LEU A 220 -9.23 7.66 9.59
N GLY A 221 -10.18 7.45 10.50
CA GLY A 221 -11.44 8.19 10.56
C GLY A 221 -12.38 7.98 9.37
N GLY A 222 -13.40 8.83 9.28
CA GLY A 222 -14.51 8.69 8.32
C GLY A 222 -15.46 7.51 8.61
N GLU A 223 -16.24 7.10 7.61
CA GLU A 223 -17.10 5.90 7.71
C GLU A 223 -16.32 4.64 7.31
N PRO A 224 -16.48 3.49 7.98
CA PRO A 224 -15.82 2.25 7.55
C PRO A 224 -16.26 1.85 6.13
N CYS A 225 -15.30 1.49 5.26
CA CYS A 225 -15.61 0.87 3.98
C CYS A 225 -15.77 -0.64 4.19
N TRP A 226 -16.98 -1.08 4.52
CA TRP A 226 -17.28 -2.49 4.80
C TRP A 226 -17.14 -3.37 3.55
N LEU A 227 -16.33 -4.43 3.65
CA LEU A 227 -16.19 -5.45 2.59
C LEU A 227 -17.23 -6.57 2.70
N ALA A 228 -17.90 -6.68 3.85
CA ALA A 228 -19.00 -7.61 4.10
C ALA A 228 -20.14 -6.88 4.84
N GLU A 229 -21.02 -7.62 5.51
CA GLU A 229 -22.11 -7.03 6.30
C GLU A 229 -21.54 -6.06 7.36
N PRO A 230 -22.05 -4.81 7.44
CA PRO A 230 -21.64 -3.85 8.46
C PRO A 230 -21.80 -4.42 9.88
N ALA A 231 -20.74 -4.31 10.69
CA ALA A 231 -20.68 -4.92 12.02
C ALA A 231 -20.12 -3.94 13.05
N TRP A 232 -20.84 -2.84 13.31
CA TRP A 232 -20.38 -1.82 14.25
C TRP A 232 -20.42 -2.33 15.71
N PRO A 233 -19.29 -2.35 16.43
CA PRO A 233 -19.24 -2.85 17.80
C PRO A 233 -19.76 -1.83 18.83
N LEU A 234 -20.34 -2.33 19.92
CA LEU A 234 -20.80 -1.57 21.07
C LEU A 234 -19.87 -1.83 22.26
N SER A 235 -19.72 -0.84 23.14
CA SER A 235 -19.12 -1.06 24.46
C SER A 235 -20.00 -2.04 25.25
N PRO A 236 -19.43 -3.13 25.81
CA PRO A 236 -20.19 -4.05 26.65
C PRO A 236 -20.75 -3.40 27.91
N ASP A 237 -20.07 -2.37 28.42
CA ASP A 237 -20.41 -1.70 29.68
C ASP A 237 -21.50 -0.64 29.51
N THR A 238 -21.42 0.17 28.44
CA THR A 238 -22.38 1.27 28.22
C THR A 238 -23.45 0.94 27.18
N GLY A 239 -23.22 -0.03 26.30
CA GLY A 239 -24.04 -0.31 25.14
C GLY A 239 -23.94 0.74 24.02
N GLU A 240 -23.08 1.74 24.17
CA GLU A 240 -22.87 2.79 23.16
C GLU A 240 -21.95 2.31 22.03
N PRO A 241 -22.15 2.76 20.78
CA PRO A 241 -21.25 2.44 19.67
C PRO A 241 -19.82 2.91 19.93
N LEU A 242 -18.85 2.03 19.69
CA LEU A 242 -17.44 2.38 19.77
C LEU A 242 -17.04 3.38 18.67
N VAL A 243 -15.97 4.14 18.91
CA VAL A 243 -15.44 5.10 17.95
C VAL A 243 -14.65 4.37 16.87
N PHE A 244 -14.99 4.58 15.59
CA PHE A 244 -14.17 4.06 14.48
C PHE A 244 -12.86 4.85 14.38
N ILE A 245 -11.74 4.15 14.49
CA ILE A 245 -10.40 4.76 14.43
C ILE A 245 -9.81 4.66 13.03
N GLY A 246 -9.94 3.51 12.38
CA GLY A 246 -9.38 3.30 11.05
C GLY A 246 -9.53 1.88 10.53
N GLN A 247 -9.13 1.69 9.28
CA GLN A 247 -9.10 0.40 8.61
C GLN A 247 -7.72 0.15 8.01
N PHE A 248 -7.26 -1.09 8.11
CA PHE A 248 -5.90 -1.50 7.78
C PHE A 248 -5.94 -2.75 6.89
N PRO A 249 -5.05 -2.87 5.89
CA PRO A 249 -4.99 -4.05 5.06
C PRO A 249 -4.51 -5.23 5.90
N VAL A 250 -5.12 -6.40 5.69
CA VAL A 250 -4.65 -7.67 6.23
C VAL A 250 -3.77 -8.34 5.17
N PRO A 251 -2.45 -8.47 5.40
CA PRO A 251 -1.55 -9.19 4.50
C PRO A 251 -2.02 -10.61 4.19
N GLY A 252 -2.14 -10.94 2.90
CA GLY A 252 -2.55 -12.25 2.42
C GLY A 252 -2.97 -12.23 0.95
N GLU A 253 -3.43 -13.38 0.46
CA GLU A 253 -3.92 -13.53 -0.92
C GLU A 253 -5.31 -12.91 -1.13
N ASP A 254 -6.16 -12.96 -0.10
CA ASP A 254 -7.51 -12.39 -0.13
C ASP A 254 -7.48 -10.89 0.21
N GLU A 255 -8.27 -10.10 -0.52
CA GLU A 255 -8.52 -8.70 -0.15
C GLU A 255 -9.31 -8.66 1.16
N ARG A 256 -8.64 -8.30 2.26
CA ARG A 256 -9.22 -8.18 3.60
C ARG A 256 -8.79 -6.90 4.29
N LEU A 257 -9.69 -6.35 5.09
CA LEU A 257 -9.45 -5.20 5.95
C LEU A 257 -9.70 -5.57 7.42
N ALA A 258 -8.85 -5.03 8.29
CA ALA A 258 -9.04 -4.99 9.72
C ALA A 258 -9.56 -3.61 10.12
N TYR A 259 -10.68 -3.53 10.82
CA TYR A 259 -11.34 -2.29 11.26
C TYR A 259 -11.17 -2.14 12.77
N LEU A 260 -10.55 -1.05 13.20
CA LEU A 260 -10.30 -0.76 14.61
C LEU A 260 -11.38 0.17 15.16
N PHE A 261 -11.98 -0.26 16.27
CA PHE A 261 -12.95 0.51 17.04
C PHE A 261 -12.55 0.57 18.50
N LEU A 262 -12.62 1.75 19.11
CA LEU A 262 -12.23 1.95 20.50
C LEU A 262 -13.32 2.64 21.31
N ALA A 263 -13.50 2.23 22.57
CA ALA A 263 -14.22 2.99 23.57
C ALA A 263 -13.41 4.22 23.97
N GLU A 264 -14.08 5.31 24.29
CA GLU A 264 -13.48 6.54 24.81
C GLU A 264 -13.97 6.73 26.26
N GLU A 265 -13.07 6.67 27.23
CA GLU A 265 -13.39 6.89 28.64
C GLU A 265 -12.41 7.91 29.24
N ASN A 266 -12.93 9.01 29.79
CA ASN A 266 -12.14 10.08 30.42
C ASN A 266 -10.98 10.59 29.52
N GLY A 267 -11.22 10.64 28.20
CA GLY A 267 -10.24 11.07 27.20
C GLY A 267 -9.13 10.06 26.90
N VAL A 268 -9.22 8.81 27.37
CA VAL A 268 -8.33 7.69 27.00
C VAL A 268 -9.12 6.70 26.15
N MET A 269 -8.47 6.10 25.15
CA MET A 269 -9.12 5.19 24.21
C MET A 269 -8.64 3.74 24.34
N GLY A 270 -9.56 2.79 24.25
CA GLY A 270 -9.29 1.38 23.96
C GLY A 270 -9.11 0.42 25.16
N GLY A 271 -9.13 0.91 26.40
CA GLY A 271 -9.01 0.09 27.62
C GLY A 271 -7.67 -0.64 27.76
N LEU A 272 -7.33 -1.11 28.97
CA LEU A 272 -6.05 -1.81 29.21
C LEU A 272 -6.10 -3.32 28.94
N ASP A 273 -7.29 -3.92 29.03
CA ASP A 273 -7.49 -5.34 28.79
C ASP A 273 -7.87 -5.57 27.32
N PRO A 274 -7.06 -6.30 26.53
CA PRO A 274 -7.35 -6.56 25.12
C PRO A 274 -8.62 -7.38 24.86
N GLU A 275 -9.25 -7.92 25.91
CA GLU A 275 -10.48 -8.71 25.81
C GLU A 275 -11.66 -8.11 26.61
N SER A 276 -11.57 -6.86 27.09
CA SER A 276 -12.71 -6.20 27.76
C SER A 276 -13.85 -5.81 26.80
N GLY A 277 -13.54 -5.65 25.51
CA GLY A 277 -14.44 -5.08 24.52
C GLY A 277 -14.29 -3.56 24.32
N ASP A 278 -13.35 -2.92 25.02
CA ASP A 278 -13.03 -1.50 24.82
C ASP A 278 -12.20 -1.27 23.55
N GLY A 279 -11.48 -2.28 23.09
CA GLY A 279 -10.78 -2.28 21.81
C GLY A 279 -11.19 -3.46 20.96
N VAL A 280 -11.87 -3.20 19.84
CA VAL A 280 -12.34 -4.25 18.94
C VAL A 280 -11.68 -4.09 17.56
N LEU A 281 -10.99 -5.14 17.12
CA LEU A 281 -10.41 -5.24 15.78
C LEU A 281 -11.16 -6.32 14.99
N LEU A 282 -11.98 -5.91 14.03
CA LEU A 282 -12.77 -6.82 13.19
C LEU A 282 -12.09 -7.06 11.85
N VAL A 283 -12.08 -8.29 11.36
CA VAL A 283 -11.54 -8.62 10.03
C VAL A 283 -12.68 -8.93 9.06
N GLN A 284 -12.66 -8.36 7.86
CA GLN A 284 -13.60 -8.72 6.78
C GLN A 284 -12.89 -8.81 5.42
N PRO A 285 -13.44 -9.58 4.47
CA PRO A 285 -14.55 -10.54 4.64
C PRO A 285 -14.12 -11.80 5.40
N GLY A 286 -15.11 -12.57 5.88
CA GLY A 286 -14.92 -13.91 6.44
C GLY A 286 -14.31 -13.98 7.84
N GLY A 287 -13.97 -12.86 8.47
CA GLY A 287 -13.43 -12.87 9.84
C GLY A 287 -14.47 -13.29 10.88
N ARG A 288 -13.97 -13.87 11.97
CA ARG A 288 -14.74 -14.18 13.16
C ARG A 288 -14.85 -12.94 14.03
N VAL A 289 -16.04 -12.70 14.54
CA VAL A 289 -16.27 -11.72 15.60
C VAL A 289 -15.56 -12.22 16.87
N PRO A 290 -14.67 -11.42 17.49
CA PRO A 290 -14.05 -11.78 18.76
C PRO A 290 -15.12 -12.11 19.83
N PRO A 291 -14.90 -13.13 20.69
CA PRO A 291 -15.93 -13.58 21.63
C PRO A 291 -16.34 -12.55 22.70
N PHE A 292 -15.50 -11.55 22.95
CA PHE A 292 -15.80 -10.43 23.85
C PHE A 292 -16.49 -9.25 23.15
N ALA A 293 -16.50 -9.22 21.81
CA ALA A 293 -17.07 -8.11 21.07
C ALA A 293 -18.60 -8.22 21.04
N VAL A 294 -19.27 -7.12 21.35
CA VAL A 294 -20.72 -6.99 21.21
C VAL A 294 -21.01 -6.23 19.91
N ILE A 295 -21.70 -6.86 18.97
CA ILE A 295 -22.04 -6.22 17.69
C ILE A 295 -23.46 -5.64 17.78
N GLY A 296 -23.59 -4.38 17.37
CA GLY A 296 -24.88 -3.71 17.33
C GLY A 296 -25.82 -4.28 16.26
N PRO A 297 -27.15 -4.02 16.36
CA PRO A 297 -28.09 -4.42 15.33
C PRO A 297 -27.75 -3.78 13.96
N PRO A 298 -28.27 -4.33 12.84
CA PRO A 298 -28.09 -3.73 11.53
C PRO A 298 -28.49 -2.24 11.50
N GLY A 299 -27.62 -1.41 10.93
CA GLY A 299 -27.78 0.05 10.91
C GLY A 299 -27.27 0.75 12.17
N THR A 300 -26.55 0.07 13.07
CA THR A 300 -25.74 0.75 14.09
C THR A 300 -24.64 1.57 13.43
N HIS A 301 -24.55 2.84 13.84
CA HIS A 301 -23.48 3.77 13.49
C HIS A 301 -23.01 4.49 14.75
N GLY A 302 -21.71 4.77 14.81
CA GLY A 302 -21.07 5.45 15.92
C GLY A 302 -20.29 6.68 15.47
N ARG A 303 -19.54 7.25 16.42
CA ARG A 303 -18.60 8.33 16.12
C ARG A 303 -17.41 7.77 15.35
N THR A 304 -16.72 8.65 14.63
CA THR A 304 -15.44 8.37 14.00
C THR A 304 -14.36 9.25 14.61
N LEU A 305 -13.10 8.98 14.26
CA LEU A 305 -11.96 9.80 14.66
C LEU A 305 -12.24 11.28 14.38
N TRP A 306 -11.86 12.12 15.33
CA TRP A 306 -12.26 13.52 15.38
C TRP A 306 -11.10 14.38 15.83
N ARG A 307 -11.19 15.69 15.60
CA ARG A 307 -10.28 16.70 16.17
C ARG A 307 -11.06 17.66 17.04
N ARG A 308 -10.40 18.24 18.05
CA ARG A 308 -10.99 19.29 18.89
C ARG A 308 -10.84 20.64 18.19
N ASP A 309 -11.95 21.34 17.94
CA ASP A 309 -11.88 22.67 17.36
C ASP A 309 -11.60 23.71 18.45
N GLY A 310 -10.35 24.17 18.53
CA GLY A 310 -9.98 25.39 19.26
C GLY A 310 -9.05 25.19 20.45
N ARG A 311 -7.74 25.37 20.20
CA ARG A 311 -6.90 26.33 20.95
C ARG A 311 -5.68 26.78 20.14
N HIS A 312 -5.87 27.30 18.92
CA HIS A 312 -4.85 28.16 18.29
C HIS A 312 -4.85 29.54 18.95
N SER A 313 -4.31 29.68 20.15
CA SER A 313 -3.89 30.98 20.69
C SER A 313 -2.94 30.81 21.87
N ALA A 314 -1.76 31.37 21.70
CA ALA A 314 -0.70 31.57 22.67
C ALA A 314 -1.16 31.84 24.13
N GLY A 315 -0.51 31.18 25.08
CA GLY A 315 -0.23 31.77 26.40
C GLY A 315 -1.37 31.87 27.43
N GLY A 316 -2.46 31.11 27.31
CA GLY A 316 -3.55 31.11 28.30
C GLY A 316 -3.30 30.17 29.49
N SER A 317 -3.13 30.74 30.68
CA SER A 317 -3.04 30.09 32.00
C SER A 317 -4.01 28.90 32.18
N LYS A 318 -3.51 27.82 32.78
CA LYS A 318 -4.27 26.70 33.36
C LYS A 318 -5.03 27.17 34.61
N THR A 319 -6.05 27.98 34.42
CA THR A 319 -7.04 28.40 35.43
C THR A 319 -8.27 28.70 34.59
N ASP A 320 -9.21 27.78 34.38
CA ASP A 320 -10.10 27.24 35.40
C ASP A 320 -10.54 25.82 35.02
N GLY A 321 -10.66 24.95 36.02
CA GLY A 321 -10.94 23.51 35.86
C GLY A 321 -12.39 23.16 35.48
N ASN A 322 -12.96 23.81 34.46
CA ASN A 322 -14.30 23.50 33.97
C ASN A 322 -14.35 23.53 32.44
N HIS A 323 -14.81 22.41 31.84
CA HIS A 323 -15.28 22.25 30.47
C HIS A 323 -14.22 22.19 29.33
N ALA A 324 -13.19 21.36 29.46
CA ALA A 324 -12.45 20.89 28.28
C ALA A 324 -13.28 19.89 27.42
N ASP A 325 -14.25 19.22 28.04
CA ASP A 325 -15.05 18.13 27.43
C ASP A 325 -16.22 18.62 26.55
N ASP A 326 -16.59 19.91 26.62
CA ASP A 326 -17.72 20.47 25.85
C ASP A 326 -17.29 21.21 24.56
N ALA A 327 -16.00 21.17 24.22
CA ALA A 327 -15.51 21.80 22.98
C ALA A 327 -16.07 21.07 21.75
N PRO A 328 -16.51 21.80 20.71
CA PRO A 328 -16.98 21.16 19.48
C PRO A 328 -15.88 20.27 18.89
N THR A 329 -16.30 19.08 18.46
CA THR A 329 -15.43 18.11 17.79
C THR A 329 -15.82 18.02 16.32
N THR A 330 -14.83 18.00 15.44
CA THR A 330 -15.02 17.84 14.00
C THR A 330 -14.53 16.45 13.60
N PRO A 331 -15.37 15.60 12.98
CA PRO A 331 -14.92 14.36 12.37
C PRO A 331 -13.83 14.63 11.33
N VAL A 332 -12.85 13.75 11.27
CA VAL A 332 -11.74 13.85 10.33
C VAL A 332 -11.51 12.53 9.61
N GLU A 333 -10.87 12.61 8.45
CA GLU A 333 -10.58 11.45 7.63
C GLU A 333 -9.22 11.64 6.93
N PHE A 334 -8.40 10.60 6.96
CA PHE A 334 -7.04 10.60 6.42
C PHE A 334 -6.79 9.33 5.63
N HIS A 335 -6.17 9.46 4.46
CA HIS A 335 -5.50 8.32 3.84
C HIS A 335 -4.30 7.89 4.69
N LEU A 336 -4.06 6.59 4.77
CA LEU A 336 -2.80 6.05 5.28
C LEU A 336 -1.96 5.52 4.12
N ASP A 337 -0.94 6.29 3.74
CA ASP A 337 0.00 5.90 2.71
C ASP A 337 1.01 4.91 3.31
N LEU A 338 1.20 3.72 2.70
CA LEU A 338 2.17 2.71 3.15
C LEU A 338 3.53 2.96 2.50
N LEU A 339 4.43 3.60 3.23
CA LEU A 339 5.73 4.01 2.72
C LEU A 339 6.84 3.00 3.07
N PRO A 340 7.84 2.79 2.20
CA PRO A 340 9.05 2.08 2.60
C PRO A 340 9.79 2.86 3.68
N LEU A 341 10.28 2.15 4.71
CA LEU A 341 11.24 2.75 5.63
C LEU A 341 12.58 2.92 4.92
N SER A 342 13.33 3.95 5.32
CA SER A 342 14.74 4.01 4.98
C SER A 342 15.49 2.79 5.56
N PRO A 343 16.52 2.25 4.89
CA PRO A 343 17.28 1.12 5.43
C PRO A 343 17.91 1.38 6.80
N GLY A 344 18.17 2.65 7.13
CA GLY A 344 18.66 3.04 8.46
C GLY A 344 17.58 2.92 9.53
N ALA A 345 16.38 3.44 9.27
CA ALA A 345 15.24 3.36 10.19
C ALA A 345 14.79 1.91 10.40
N ASP A 346 14.72 1.11 9.33
CA ASP A 346 14.30 -0.30 9.41
C ASP A 346 15.27 -1.13 10.26
N ARG A 347 16.59 -0.94 10.07
CA ARG A 347 17.61 -1.55 10.95
C ARG A 347 17.52 -1.07 12.39
N ALA A 348 17.22 0.21 12.62
CA ALA A 348 17.09 0.77 13.95
C ALA A 348 15.90 0.16 14.71
N MET A 349 14.81 -0.14 14.02
CA MET A 349 13.66 -0.86 14.57
C MET A 349 14.00 -2.32 14.89
N ASP A 350 14.71 -3.02 14.01
CA ASP A 350 15.13 -4.41 14.26
C ASP A 350 16.13 -4.51 15.43
N GLN A 351 17.03 -3.53 15.57
CA GLN A 351 17.93 -3.42 16.72
C GLN A 351 17.18 -3.21 18.04
N ARG A 352 16.09 -2.42 18.03
CA ARG A 352 15.23 -2.23 19.21
C ARG A 352 14.52 -3.51 19.60
N ALA A 353 13.94 -4.20 18.63
CA ALA A 353 13.30 -5.48 18.86
C ALA A 353 14.30 -6.51 19.42
N ALA A 354 15.52 -6.55 18.88
CA ALA A 354 16.60 -7.41 19.39
C ALA A 354 17.02 -7.03 20.82
N PHE A 355 17.11 -5.74 21.14
CA PHE A 355 17.43 -5.27 22.48
C PHE A 355 16.33 -5.64 23.49
N GLN A 356 15.06 -5.49 23.14
CA GLN A 356 13.95 -5.93 23.98
C GLN A 356 13.92 -7.45 24.17
N ARG A 357 14.26 -8.19 23.12
CA ARG A 357 14.44 -9.65 23.19
C ARG A 357 15.51 -10.01 24.22
N TYR A 358 16.67 -9.35 24.16
CA TYR A 358 17.72 -9.51 25.17
C TYR A 358 17.25 -9.17 26.59
N LEU A 359 16.50 -8.08 26.79
CA LEU A 359 15.94 -7.70 28.09
C LEU A 359 14.98 -8.75 28.66
N ARG A 360 14.31 -9.53 27.81
CA ARG A 360 13.48 -10.68 28.22
C ARG A 360 14.30 -11.95 28.52
N GLY A 361 15.62 -11.93 28.36
CA GLY A 361 16.48 -13.10 28.46
C GLY A 361 16.42 -14.02 27.23
N GLU A 362 15.91 -13.50 26.11
CA GLU A 362 15.77 -14.21 24.85
C GLU A 362 16.87 -13.73 23.88
N GLY A 363 17.74 -14.63 23.40
CA GLY A 363 18.77 -14.28 22.43
C GLY A 363 20.03 -13.62 23.01
N PRO A 364 20.95 -13.15 22.16
CA PRO A 364 22.25 -12.63 22.58
C PRO A 364 22.17 -11.20 23.12
N GLU A 365 23.17 -10.81 23.92
CA GLU A 365 23.38 -9.41 24.30
C GLU A 365 23.64 -8.56 23.05
N VAL A 366 22.96 -7.41 22.97
CA VAL A 366 23.09 -6.45 21.87
C VAL A 366 23.24 -5.04 22.42
N PRO A 367 23.89 -4.12 21.68
CA PRO A 367 24.00 -2.72 22.09
C PRO A 367 22.63 -2.06 22.28
N PHE A 368 22.59 -1.00 23.09
CA PHE A 368 21.41 -0.14 23.15
C PHE A 368 21.15 0.43 21.75
N PRO A 369 19.90 0.37 21.26
CA PRO A 369 19.58 0.77 19.91
C PRO A 369 19.78 2.28 19.72
N ASP A 370 20.46 2.65 18.64
CA ASP A 370 20.59 4.03 18.17
C ASP A 370 19.65 4.26 16.97
N GLY A 371 19.38 5.50 16.60
CA GLY A 371 18.54 5.87 15.44
C GLY A 371 17.10 6.24 15.77
N ALA A 372 16.30 6.54 14.75
CA ALA A 372 14.91 6.95 14.91
C ALA A 372 14.00 5.76 15.27
N HIS A 373 12.96 6.01 16.06
CA HIS A 373 11.85 5.09 16.25
C HIS A 373 10.72 5.48 15.31
N VAL A 374 10.20 4.50 14.56
CA VAL A 374 9.01 4.68 13.72
C VAL A 374 7.84 4.06 14.49
N TYR A 375 6.92 4.90 14.96
CA TYR A 375 5.79 4.46 15.80
C TYR A 375 4.64 3.92 14.96
N ASP A 376 4.26 4.64 13.91
CA ASP A 376 3.17 4.27 13.02
C ASP A 376 3.70 3.35 11.90
N HIS A 377 3.43 2.04 12.02
CA HIS A 377 3.89 1.09 11.01
C HIS A 377 3.02 -0.17 10.91
N LEU A 378 3.09 -0.83 9.75
CA LEU A 378 2.46 -2.12 9.47
C LEU A 378 3.54 -3.16 9.17
N GLY A 379 3.42 -4.33 9.79
CA GLY A 379 4.38 -5.42 9.68
C GLY A 379 5.75 -5.12 10.31
N GLY A 380 6.72 -5.96 9.99
CA GLY A 380 8.04 -5.96 10.62
C GLY A 380 8.06 -6.67 11.98
N VAL A 381 9.24 -6.72 12.58
CA VAL A 381 9.39 -7.15 13.98
C VAL A 381 8.88 -6.01 14.88
N PRO A 382 7.94 -6.25 15.80
CA PRO A 382 7.45 -5.19 16.69
C PRO A 382 8.47 -4.83 17.76
N SER A 383 8.32 -3.62 18.30
CA SER A 383 9.06 -3.11 19.45
C SER A 383 8.05 -2.56 20.45
N PHE A 384 7.89 -3.25 21.58
CA PHE A 384 6.90 -2.94 22.62
C PHE A 384 7.56 -2.11 23.73
N PRO A 385 7.11 -0.89 24.06
CA PRO A 385 7.63 -0.10 25.18
C PRO A 385 7.98 -0.89 26.45
N THR A 386 7.12 -1.80 26.91
CA THR A 386 7.35 -2.60 28.13
C THR A 386 8.19 -3.87 27.88
N GLY A 387 8.53 -4.12 26.61
CA GLY A 387 9.17 -5.33 26.13
C GLY A 387 8.24 -6.53 26.00
N ARG A 388 6.96 -6.44 26.39
CA ARG A 388 6.00 -7.55 26.34
C ARG A 388 4.81 -7.18 25.46
N ALA A 389 4.29 -8.15 24.70
CA ALA A 389 3.04 -7.95 23.98
C ALA A 389 1.85 -8.08 24.95
N GLY A 390 0.78 -7.31 24.71
CA GLY A 390 -0.48 -7.41 25.45
C GLY A 390 -1.25 -8.71 25.20
N VAL A 391 -0.85 -9.50 24.20
CA VAL A 391 -1.46 -10.79 23.84
C VAL A 391 -0.41 -11.92 23.89
N PRO A 392 -0.79 -13.17 24.19
CA PRO A 392 0.14 -14.29 24.19
C PRO A 392 0.39 -14.86 22.78
N ALA A 393 1.34 -15.78 22.65
CA ALA A 393 1.35 -16.67 21.48
C ALA A 393 0.03 -17.47 21.40
N PRO A 394 -0.52 -17.75 20.20
CA PRO A 394 0.10 -17.62 18.88
C PRO A 394 -0.32 -16.35 18.11
N TRP A 395 -0.80 -15.30 18.79
CA TRP A 395 -1.20 -14.05 18.12
C TRP A 395 -0.03 -13.43 17.36
N ARG A 396 -0.33 -12.83 16.22
CA ARG A 396 0.65 -12.29 15.27
C ARG A 396 0.51 -10.78 15.17
N TYR A 397 1.60 -10.08 15.34
CA TYR A 397 1.65 -8.63 15.23
C TYR A 397 1.28 -8.15 13.81
N LEU A 398 0.41 -7.13 13.71
CA LEU A 398 -0.04 -6.54 12.44
C LEU A 398 0.44 -5.09 12.26
N PHE A 399 0.08 -4.19 13.19
CA PHE A 399 0.40 -2.76 13.07
C PHE A 399 0.60 -2.10 14.43
N SER A 400 1.22 -0.92 14.42
CA SER A 400 1.41 -0.03 15.56
C SER A 400 0.89 1.37 15.20
N LEU A 401 0.31 2.06 16.19
CA LEU A 401 -0.15 3.45 16.11
C LEU A 401 0.34 4.24 17.33
N SER A 402 0.99 5.38 17.12
CA SER A 402 1.26 6.35 18.19
C SER A 402 0.00 7.08 18.64
N ASP A 403 0.07 7.62 19.85
CA ASP A 403 -0.89 8.58 20.33
C ASP A 403 -0.76 9.94 19.62
N ALA A 404 -1.85 10.71 19.69
CA ALA A 404 -2.01 12.08 19.26
C ALA A 404 -3.00 12.77 20.23
N PRO A 405 -2.59 13.02 21.50
CA PRO A 405 -3.50 13.48 22.55
C PRO A 405 -3.61 15.01 22.63
N ASP A 406 -2.73 15.75 21.95
CA ASP A 406 -2.49 17.16 22.22
C ASP A 406 -3.38 18.11 21.40
N ASP A 407 -3.71 19.25 21.98
CA ASP A 407 -4.46 20.31 21.29
C ASP A 407 -3.60 20.90 20.15
N GLY A 408 -3.93 20.52 18.91
CA GLY A 408 -3.19 20.92 17.71
C GLY A 408 -2.78 19.74 16.83
N ASP A 409 -2.90 18.52 17.34
CA ASP A 409 -2.75 17.31 16.55
C ASP A 409 -3.83 17.21 15.46
N PRO A 410 -3.53 16.54 14.33
CA PRO A 410 -4.45 16.42 13.21
C PRO A 410 -5.77 15.70 13.57
N TYR A 411 -5.74 14.89 14.62
CA TYR A 411 -6.84 14.12 15.19
C TYR A 411 -6.57 13.81 16.66
N PHE A 412 -7.59 13.42 17.41
CA PHE A 412 -7.50 13.00 18.80
C PHE A 412 -7.47 11.47 18.89
N LEU A 413 -6.35 10.92 19.32
CA LEU A 413 -6.18 9.49 19.61
C LEU A 413 -5.28 9.35 20.84
N ASN A 414 -5.83 8.98 21.99
CA ASN A 414 -5.06 9.02 23.23
C ASN A 414 -4.96 7.65 23.90
N PHE A 415 -3.74 7.11 23.92
CA PHE A 415 -3.37 5.88 24.65
C PHE A 415 -2.62 6.21 25.95
N GLY A 416 -2.93 7.33 26.60
CA GLY A 416 -2.25 7.75 27.83
C GLY A 416 -0.75 7.95 27.66
N TYR A 417 -0.32 8.61 26.58
CA TYR A 417 1.08 8.76 26.18
C TYR A 417 1.78 7.42 25.84
N GLY A 418 1.00 6.50 25.27
CA GLY A 418 1.42 5.15 24.89
C GLY A 418 1.35 4.87 23.40
N VAL A 419 1.42 3.59 23.05
CA VAL A 419 1.38 3.09 21.67
C VAL A 419 0.35 1.96 21.57
N GLY A 420 -0.51 2.03 20.56
CA GLY A 420 -1.52 1.01 20.25
C GLY A 420 -0.99 -0.04 19.28
N PHE A 421 -1.38 -1.30 19.47
CA PHE A 421 -0.92 -2.44 18.68
C PHE A 421 -2.07 -3.32 18.25
N GLY A 422 -2.15 -3.60 16.95
CA GLY A 422 -3.09 -4.56 16.36
C GLY A 422 -2.45 -5.93 16.17
N PHE A 423 -3.21 -6.99 16.44
CA PHE A 423 -2.79 -8.38 16.27
C PHE A 423 -3.85 -9.20 15.54
N LEU A 424 -3.40 -10.25 14.85
CA LEU A 424 -4.23 -11.21 14.16
C LEU A 424 -4.02 -12.62 14.69
N SER A 425 -5.06 -13.44 14.64
CA SER A 425 -4.95 -14.89 14.84
C SER A 425 -4.07 -15.52 13.74
N PRO A 426 -3.52 -16.73 13.95
CA PRO A 426 -2.67 -17.40 12.96
C PRO A 426 -3.31 -17.62 11.58
N ASP A 427 -4.63 -17.71 11.51
CA ASP A 427 -5.41 -17.83 10.27
C ASP A 427 -5.84 -16.48 9.68
N GLY A 428 -5.52 -15.36 10.35
CA GLY A 428 -5.84 -14.01 9.91
C GLY A 428 -7.33 -13.69 9.91
N LEU A 429 -8.13 -14.40 10.70
CA LEU A 429 -9.58 -14.27 10.73
C LEU A 429 -10.12 -13.61 12.00
N GLU A 430 -9.31 -13.38 13.02
CA GLU A 430 -9.73 -12.73 14.26
C GLU A 430 -8.69 -11.70 14.68
N GLY A 431 -9.15 -10.57 15.22
CA GLY A 431 -8.31 -9.46 15.64
C GLY A 431 -8.27 -9.26 17.16
N ARG A 432 -7.17 -8.70 17.64
CA ARG A 432 -7.02 -8.14 18.99
C ARG A 432 -6.36 -6.77 18.90
N PHE A 433 -6.68 -5.91 19.86
CA PHE A 433 -6.00 -4.64 20.05
C PHE A 433 -5.56 -4.53 21.50
N SER A 434 -4.35 -4.00 21.72
CA SER A 434 -3.87 -3.60 23.05
C SER A 434 -3.03 -2.35 22.90
N TRP A 435 -3.01 -1.48 23.89
CA TRP A 435 -2.04 -0.40 23.96
C TRP A 435 -1.26 -0.47 25.28
N GLU A 436 -0.07 0.13 25.29
CA GLU A 436 0.74 0.25 26.50
C GLU A 436 1.48 1.58 26.52
N ASN A 437 1.75 2.08 27.72
CA ASN A 437 2.62 3.23 27.96
C ASN A 437 3.98 2.80 28.54
N PRO A 438 5.06 3.55 28.28
CA PRO A 438 6.43 3.21 28.73
C PRO A 438 6.64 3.18 30.25
#